data_AF-A0A2E6EDE5-F1
#
_entry.id   AF-A0A2E6EDE5-F1
#
_cell.length_a   1.000
_cell.length_b   1.000
_cell.length_c   1.000
_cell.angle_alpha   90.00
_cell.angle_beta   90.00
_cell.angle_gamma   90.00
#
_symmetry.space_group_name_H-M   'P 1'
#
loop_
_entity.id
_entity.type
_entity.pdbx_description
1 polymer ?
#
loop_
_entity_poly.entity_id
_entity_poly.type
_entity_poly.pdbx_seq_one_letter_code
_entity_poly.pdbx_strand_id
1 'polypeptide(L)'
;MDNDQILFVGTYTQQMLHNESTNSNGIYSLGFNSSEGKLSPLSSIGNAENPSFLTLSKSKRFLFAVSELSEFDDEYGGGVSSFEINANTGEFSFINSVSSKGIDPCHIIVDNTDKYVLIANYGSGSVIVLPFNDEGSLQEQTCFIQHTGSSVNPERQQGPHAHSVSL
;
A
#
# COMPACT_ATOMS: atom_id res chain seq x y z
N MET A 1 -17.91 9.89 22.12
CA MET A 1 -16.88 8.96 22.64
C MET A 1 -15.56 9.52 22.17
N ASP A 2 -14.65 9.85 23.07
CA ASP A 2 -13.34 10.39 22.68
C ASP A 2 -12.46 9.22 22.25
N ASN A 3 -12.19 9.14 20.94
CA ASN A 3 -11.17 8.25 20.39
C ASN A 3 -9.81 8.90 20.63
N ASP A 4 -8.82 8.13 21.11
CA ASP A 4 -7.46 8.62 21.36
C ASP A 4 -6.48 8.25 20.22
N GLN A 5 -6.91 7.40 19.29
CA GLN A 5 -6.14 6.99 18.12
C GLN A 5 -7.01 6.84 16.87
N ILE A 6 -6.37 6.94 15.71
CA ILE A 6 -6.94 6.61 14.40
C ILE A 6 -6.16 5.42 13.85
N LEU A 7 -6.89 4.41 13.38
CA LEU A 7 -6.37 3.24 12.71
C LEU A 7 -6.76 3.27 11.23
N PHE A 8 -5.88 2.76 10.37
CA PHE A 8 -6.16 2.59 8.95
C PHE A 8 -6.15 1.10 8.61
N VAL A 9 -7.14 0.65 7.85
CA VAL A 9 -7.33 -0.75 7.49
C VAL A 9 -7.38 -0.85 5.97
N GLY A 10 -6.40 -1.55 5.41
CA GLY A 10 -6.35 -1.94 4.01
C GLY A 10 -7.07 -3.26 3.76
N THR A 11 -7.50 -3.51 2.53
CA THR A 11 -8.34 -4.65 2.18
C THR A 11 -8.07 -5.12 0.75
N TYR A 12 -8.68 -6.25 0.37
CA TYR A 12 -8.95 -6.56 -1.03
C TYR A 12 -10.33 -6.05 -1.41
N THR A 13 -10.41 -5.44 -2.60
CA THR A 13 -11.63 -4.86 -3.17
C THR A 13 -12.22 -5.70 -4.29
N GLN A 14 -11.49 -6.70 -4.77
CA GLN A 14 -11.95 -7.66 -5.75
C GLN A 14 -11.62 -9.10 -5.33
N GLN A 15 -12.26 -10.06 -6.00
CA GLN A 15 -11.95 -11.46 -5.82
C GLN A 15 -10.58 -11.78 -6.43
N MET A 16 -9.71 -12.36 -5.62
CA MET A 16 -8.38 -12.85 -5.93
C MET A 16 -8.36 -14.37 -5.79
N LEU A 17 -7.27 -15.01 -6.22
CA LEU A 17 -7.14 -16.48 -6.12
C LEU A 17 -7.13 -16.98 -4.66
N HIS A 18 -6.75 -16.13 -3.71
CA HIS A 18 -6.52 -16.48 -2.31
C HIS A 18 -7.51 -15.83 -1.33
N ASN A 19 -8.57 -15.17 -1.82
CA ASN A 19 -9.61 -14.60 -0.97
C ASN A 19 -11.02 -15.02 -1.43
N GLU A 20 -12.00 -14.86 -0.54
CA GLU A 20 -13.41 -14.96 -0.89
C GLU A 20 -13.89 -13.67 -1.58
N SER A 21 -15.08 -13.70 -2.17
CA SER A 21 -15.69 -12.49 -2.71
C SER A 21 -15.86 -11.42 -1.63
N THR A 22 -15.63 -10.16 -2.01
CA THR A 22 -15.56 -9.02 -1.10
C THR A 22 -16.44 -7.90 -1.60
N ASN A 23 -17.06 -7.18 -0.66
CA ASN A 23 -17.79 -5.92 -0.90
C ASN A 23 -17.01 -4.72 -0.32
N SER A 24 -15.69 -4.87 -0.17
CA SER A 24 -14.86 -3.83 0.42
C SER A 24 -14.72 -2.64 -0.52
N ASN A 25 -14.73 -1.45 0.06
CA ASN A 25 -14.58 -0.18 -0.63
C ASN A 25 -13.17 0.40 -0.40
N GLY A 26 -12.13 -0.42 -0.39
CA GLY A 26 -10.74 0.03 -0.27
C GLY A 26 -10.28 0.27 1.17
N ILE A 27 -9.79 1.47 1.47
CA ILE A 27 -9.18 1.80 2.76
C ILE A 27 -10.25 2.35 3.71
N TYR A 28 -10.19 1.96 4.98
CA TYR A 28 -11.05 2.46 6.06
C TYR A 28 -10.22 3.17 7.14
N SER A 29 -10.74 4.27 7.69
CA SER A 29 -10.29 4.78 8.99
C SER A 29 -11.27 4.43 10.09
N LEU A 30 -10.70 4.04 11.22
CA LEU A 30 -11.43 3.72 12.45
C LEU A 30 -10.88 4.57 13.59
N GLY A 31 -11.77 5.09 14.42
CA GLY A 31 -11.41 5.65 15.70
C GLY A 31 -11.24 4.51 16.70
N PHE A 32 -10.13 4.51 17.42
CA PHE A 32 -9.85 3.54 18.45
C PHE A 32 -9.81 4.24 19.81
N ASN A 33 -10.57 3.69 20.77
CA ASN A 33 -10.48 4.04 22.18
C ASN A 33 -9.67 2.96 22.88
N SER A 34 -8.43 3.27 23.21
CA SER A 34 -7.48 2.29 23.76
C SER A 34 -7.82 1.83 25.19
N SER A 35 -8.52 2.67 25.96
CA SER A 35 -8.91 2.34 27.33
C SER A 35 -10.09 1.36 27.41
N GLU A 36 -10.99 1.40 26.42
CA GLU A 36 -12.15 0.51 26.33
C GLU A 36 -11.96 -0.62 25.30
N GLY A 37 -10.93 -0.54 24.45
CA GLY A 37 -10.69 -1.48 23.36
C GLY A 37 -11.76 -1.41 22.26
N LYS A 38 -12.38 -0.24 22.05
CA LYS A 38 -13.50 -0.07 21.11
C LYS A 38 -13.05 0.58 19.80
N LEU A 39 -13.60 0.06 18.70
CA LEU A 39 -13.48 0.63 17.37
C LEU A 39 -14.77 1.32 16.96
N SER A 40 -14.64 2.47 16.30
CA SER A 40 -15.76 3.20 15.70
C SER A 40 -15.41 3.57 14.26
N PRO A 41 -16.33 3.43 13.30
CA PRO A 41 -16.07 3.82 11.92
C PRO A 41 -15.93 5.35 11.81
N LEU A 42 -14.98 5.82 11.00
CA LEU A 42 -14.80 7.25 10.70
C LEU A 42 -15.05 7.54 9.23
N SER A 43 -14.23 6.99 8.33
CA SER A 43 -14.29 7.25 6.89
C SER A 43 -13.80 6.05 6.06
N SER A 44 -13.96 6.14 4.74
CA SER A 44 -13.48 5.15 3.76
C SER A 44 -13.25 5.79 2.39
N ILE A 45 -12.30 5.27 1.59
CA ILE A 45 -12.09 5.72 0.20
C ILE A 45 -12.16 4.55 -0.80
N GLY A 46 -13.11 4.63 -1.74
CA GLY A 46 -13.37 3.60 -2.74
C GLY A 46 -12.42 3.59 -3.94
N ASN A 47 -11.54 4.58 -4.09
CA ASN A 47 -10.71 4.75 -5.28
C ASN A 47 -9.36 4.02 -5.17
N ALA A 48 -9.17 3.18 -4.15
CA ALA A 48 -7.98 2.37 -3.96
C ALA A 48 -8.32 0.90 -4.24
N GLU A 49 -7.76 0.35 -5.32
CA GLU A 49 -7.95 -1.05 -5.69
C GLU A 49 -6.94 -1.93 -4.95
N ASN A 50 -7.43 -2.99 -4.31
CA ASN A 50 -6.65 -3.92 -3.49
C ASN A 50 -5.56 -3.26 -2.64
N PRO A 51 -5.91 -2.30 -1.75
CA PRO A 51 -4.96 -1.66 -0.84
C PRO A 51 -4.52 -2.62 0.28
N SER A 52 -3.81 -3.69 -0.08
CA SER A 52 -3.55 -4.83 0.81
C SER A 52 -2.50 -4.54 1.89
N PHE A 53 -1.63 -3.55 1.65
CA PHE A 53 -0.63 -3.10 2.62
C PHE A 53 -0.52 -1.58 2.63
N LEU A 54 -0.36 -1.01 3.82
CA LEU A 54 -0.36 0.42 4.07
C LEU A 54 0.85 0.84 4.90
N THR A 55 1.30 2.08 4.73
CA THR A 55 2.23 2.73 5.67
C THR A 55 1.89 4.21 5.81
N LEU A 56 2.22 4.77 6.97
CA LEU A 56 2.18 6.22 7.18
C LEU A 56 3.56 6.82 6.89
N SER A 57 3.58 8.04 6.37
CA SER A 57 4.73 8.94 6.53
C SER A 57 5.09 9.12 8.00
N LYS A 58 6.36 9.44 8.30
CA LYS A 58 6.82 9.72 9.67
C LYS A 58 6.10 10.93 10.26
N SER A 59 5.82 11.93 9.44
CA SER A 59 4.99 13.09 9.81
C SER A 59 3.51 12.74 10.09
N LYS A 60 3.06 11.54 9.70
CA LYS A 60 1.66 11.07 9.76
C LYS A 60 0.68 11.93 8.97
N ARG A 61 1.18 12.77 8.06
CA ARG A 61 0.35 13.60 7.17
C ARG A 61 -0.15 12.81 5.96
N PHE A 62 0.64 11.84 5.52
CA PHE A 62 0.35 11.04 4.34
C PHE A 62 0.23 9.55 4.67
N LEU A 63 -0.72 8.89 4.00
CA LEU A 63 -0.89 7.44 3.94
C LEU A 63 -0.47 6.98 2.54
N PHE A 64 0.33 5.94 2.48
CA PHE A 64 0.69 5.27 1.23
C PHE A 64 0.16 3.85 1.24
N ALA A 65 -0.37 3.40 0.10
CA ALA A 65 -0.95 2.07 -0.07
C ALA A 65 -0.40 1.43 -1.34
N VAL A 66 -0.05 0.15 -1.27
CA VAL A 66 0.14 -0.65 -2.50
C VAL A 66 -1.23 -0.95 -3.11
N SER A 67 -1.30 -1.07 -4.43
CA SER A 67 -2.44 -1.67 -5.12
C SER A 67 -2.00 -3.01 -5.67
N GLU A 68 -2.39 -4.09 -4.99
CA GLU A 68 -1.99 -5.45 -5.31
C GLU A 68 -2.73 -5.96 -6.55
N LEU A 69 -2.18 -5.58 -7.70
CA LEU A 69 -2.71 -5.83 -9.02
C LEU A 69 -1.62 -6.35 -9.96
N SER A 70 -2.05 -7.06 -11.00
CA SER A 70 -1.19 -7.46 -12.12
C SER A 70 -1.29 -6.52 -13.33
N GLU A 71 -2.27 -5.61 -13.33
CA GLU A 71 -2.47 -4.57 -14.33
C GLU A 71 -2.85 -3.26 -13.64
N PHE A 72 -2.26 -2.15 -14.07
CA PHE A 72 -2.45 -0.82 -13.52
C PHE A 72 -2.29 0.22 -14.64
N ASP A 73 -3.27 1.12 -14.80
CA ASP A 73 -3.34 2.08 -15.92
C ASP A 73 -3.19 1.42 -17.31
N ASP A 74 -3.90 0.29 -17.54
CA ASP A 74 -3.84 -0.52 -18.77
C ASP A 74 -2.43 -1.09 -19.09
N GLU A 75 -1.50 -1.05 -18.14
CA GLU A 75 -0.15 -1.59 -18.26
C GLU A 75 0.10 -2.73 -17.27
N TYR A 76 0.99 -3.66 -17.65
CA TYR A 76 1.44 -4.73 -16.75
C TYR A 76 2.15 -4.15 -15.51
N GLY A 77 1.55 -4.35 -14.34
CA GLY A 77 2.07 -3.83 -13.07
C GLY A 77 0.99 -3.68 -12.00
N GLY A 78 1.42 -3.51 -10.75
CA GLY A 78 0.60 -3.01 -9.66
C GLY A 78 0.83 -1.52 -9.43
N GLY A 79 0.07 -0.94 -8.51
CA GLY A 79 0.10 0.50 -8.21
C GLY A 79 0.65 0.83 -6.82
N VAL A 80 0.91 2.12 -6.62
CA VAL A 80 1.11 2.74 -5.30
C VAL A 80 0.30 4.03 -5.28
N SER A 81 -0.55 4.18 -4.28
CA SER A 81 -1.40 5.36 -4.09
C SER A 81 -0.98 6.16 -2.87
N SER A 82 -1.12 7.49 -2.95
CA SER A 82 -0.86 8.43 -1.86
C SER A 82 -2.12 9.21 -1.48
N PHE A 83 -2.29 9.43 -0.18
CA PHE A 83 -3.43 10.15 0.38
C PHE A 83 -2.97 11.11 1.47
N GLU A 84 -3.56 12.31 1.55
CA GLU A 84 -3.40 13.23 2.68
C GLU A 84 -4.43 12.92 3.76
N ILE A 85 -4.02 12.91 5.03
CA ILE A 85 -4.83 12.56 6.19
C ILE A 85 -5.27 13.82 6.92
N ASN A 86 -6.57 13.95 7.18
CA ASN A 86 -7.08 14.87 8.18
C ASN A 86 -6.97 14.22 9.57
N ALA A 87 -5.95 14.61 10.33
CA ALA A 87 -5.67 14.03 11.65
C ALA A 87 -6.79 14.21 12.69
N ASN A 88 -7.71 15.16 12.48
CA ASN A 88 -8.81 15.42 13.42
C ASN A 88 -10.04 14.56 13.13
N THR A 89 -10.31 14.28 11.84
CA THR A 89 -11.52 13.55 11.42
C THR A 89 -11.23 12.10 11.03
N GLY A 90 -9.98 11.78 10.70
CA GLY A 90 -9.60 10.49 10.12
C GLY A 90 -9.99 10.34 8.65
N GLU A 91 -10.51 11.39 8.02
CA GLU A 91 -10.74 11.42 6.58
C GLU A 91 -9.41 11.48 5.83
N PHE A 92 -9.39 10.96 4.61
CA PHE A 92 -8.23 11.02 3.73
C PHE A 92 -8.64 11.39 2.32
N SER A 93 -7.80 12.17 1.66
CA SER A 93 -8.00 12.67 0.30
C SER A 93 -6.94 12.09 -0.63
N PHE A 94 -7.37 11.56 -1.77
CA PHE A 94 -6.46 11.05 -2.79
C PHE A 94 -5.57 12.18 -3.33
N ILE A 95 -4.27 11.92 -3.45
CA ILE A 95 -3.28 12.83 -4.04
C ILE A 95 -2.96 12.36 -5.46
N ASN A 96 -2.30 11.21 -5.58
CA ASN A 96 -1.99 10.57 -6.85
C ASN A 96 -1.71 9.08 -6.66
N SER A 97 -1.59 8.38 -7.78
CA SER A 97 -1.10 7.01 -7.87
C SER A 97 -0.05 6.90 -8.96
N VAL A 98 0.87 5.95 -8.82
CA VAL A 98 1.92 5.63 -9.80
C VAL A 98 2.13 4.12 -9.89
N SER A 99 2.66 3.66 -11.01
CA SER A 99 3.05 2.26 -11.18
C SER A 99 4.17 1.86 -10.21
N SER A 100 4.07 0.67 -9.64
CA SER A 100 5.13 0.00 -8.87
C SER A 100 6.20 -0.69 -9.75
N LYS A 101 6.04 -0.61 -11.08
CA LYS A 101 6.91 -1.24 -12.11
C LYS A 101 7.09 -2.75 -11.99
N GLY A 102 6.25 -3.41 -11.19
CA GLY A 102 6.16 -4.85 -11.04
C GLY A 102 4.76 -5.23 -10.59
N ILE A 103 4.41 -6.50 -10.64
CA ILE A 103 3.06 -6.97 -10.27
C ILE A 103 2.96 -7.45 -8.83
N ASP A 104 1.74 -7.40 -8.32
CA ASP A 104 1.31 -7.84 -7.00
C ASP A 104 2.19 -7.25 -5.87
N PRO A 105 2.32 -5.91 -5.78
CA PRO A 105 3.00 -5.28 -4.65
C PRO A 105 2.34 -5.67 -3.34
N CYS A 106 3.13 -6.16 -2.40
CA CYS A 106 2.63 -6.79 -1.16
C CYS A 106 3.14 -6.12 0.11
N HIS A 107 4.06 -5.16 -0.01
CA HIS A 107 4.66 -4.50 1.14
C HIS A 107 5.17 -3.12 0.77
N ILE A 108 4.96 -2.15 1.66
CA ILE A 108 5.43 -0.77 1.52
C ILE A 108 5.91 -0.22 2.87
N ILE A 109 7.02 0.51 2.86
CA ILE A 109 7.53 1.25 4.03
C ILE A 109 8.02 2.63 3.64
N VAL A 110 7.99 3.55 4.59
CA VAL A 110 8.60 4.88 4.46
C VAL A 110 10.00 4.87 5.08
N ASP A 111 10.93 5.52 4.41
CA ASP A 111 12.31 5.62 4.87
C ASP A 111 12.50 6.52 6.10
N ASN A 112 13.70 6.47 6.69
CA ASN A 112 13.98 7.24 7.90
C ASN A 112 14.11 8.75 7.64
N THR A 113 14.30 9.18 6.39
CA THR A 113 14.32 10.60 6.02
C THR A 113 12.93 11.18 5.72
N ASP A 114 11.89 10.34 5.68
CA ASP A 114 10.52 10.72 5.31
C ASP A 114 10.46 11.38 3.92
N LYS A 115 11.21 10.81 2.96
CA LYS A 115 11.28 11.30 1.57
C LYS A 115 11.04 10.22 0.52
N TYR A 116 11.13 8.95 0.92
CA TYR A 116 10.98 7.82 0.02
C TYR A 116 10.04 6.76 0.57
N VAL A 117 9.31 6.13 -0.35
CA VAL A 117 8.65 4.85 -0.09
C VAL A 117 9.40 3.73 -0.81
N LEU A 118 9.54 2.59 -0.13
CA LEU A 118 10.14 1.37 -0.68
C LEU A 118 9.05 0.30 -0.77
N ILE A 119 8.97 -0.37 -1.92
CA ILE A 119 7.91 -1.34 -2.22
C ILE A 119 8.53 -2.66 -2.65
N ALA A 120 7.95 -3.78 -2.17
CA ALA A 120 8.25 -5.12 -2.67
C ALA A 120 7.13 -5.62 -3.58
N ASN A 121 7.48 -6.03 -4.79
CA ASN A 121 6.57 -6.59 -5.78
C ASN A 121 6.68 -8.13 -5.76
N TYR A 122 5.65 -8.80 -5.25
CA TYR A 122 5.67 -10.24 -5.01
C TYR A 122 5.65 -11.03 -6.31
N GLY A 123 4.69 -10.74 -7.20
CA GLY A 123 4.47 -11.54 -8.41
C GLY A 123 5.63 -11.43 -9.41
N SER A 124 6.28 -10.27 -9.47
CA SER A 124 7.42 -10.02 -10.37
C SER A 124 8.79 -10.26 -9.73
N GLY A 125 8.87 -10.35 -8.40
CA GLY A 125 10.15 -10.53 -7.71
C GLY A 125 11.07 -9.31 -7.80
N SER A 126 10.54 -8.11 -7.60
CA SER A 126 11.29 -6.86 -7.70
C SER A 126 11.10 -5.95 -6.48
N VAL A 127 11.98 -4.97 -6.33
CA VAL A 127 11.89 -3.90 -5.32
C VAL A 127 12.05 -2.55 -6.02
N ILE A 128 11.27 -1.56 -5.59
CA ILE A 128 11.29 -0.21 -6.16
C ILE A 128 11.34 0.86 -5.06
N VAL A 129 11.96 1.99 -5.36
CA VAL A 129 12.01 3.18 -4.49
C VAL A 129 11.40 4.36 -5.23
N LEU A 130 10.36 4.96 -4.64
CA LEU A 130 9.70 6.16 -5.15
C LEU A 130 9.93 7.32 -4.18
N PRO A 131 10.39 8.49 -4.64
CA PRO A 131 10.32 9.70 -3.82
C PRO A 131 8.89 10.22 -3.70
N PHE A 132 8.63 11.01 -2.67
CA PHE A 132 7.46 11.88 -2.60
C PHE A 132 7.85 13.31 -2.22
N ASN A 133 7.10 14.29 -2.71
CA ASN A 133 7.35 15.71 -2.44
C ASN A 133 6.72 16.17 -1.10
N ASP A 134 6.85 17.46 -0.77
CA ASP A 134 6.36 18.01 0.50
C ASP A 134 4.82 18.04 0.58
N GLU A 135 4.15 17.92 -0.56
CA GLU A 135 2.70 17.75 -0.72
C GLU A 135 2.27 16.27 -0.71
N GLY A 136 3.20 15.32 -0.54
CA GLY A 136 2.93 13.89 -0.46
C GLY A 136 2.71 13.20 -1.80
N SER A 137 2.91 13.89 -2.93
CA SER A 137 2.75 13.32 -4.26
C SER A 137 3.93 12.41 -4.60
N LEU A 138 3.62 11.16 -4.96
CA LEU A 138 4.58 10.17 -5.44
C LEU A 138 5.17 10.61 -6.78
N GLN A 139 6.48 10.46 -6.93
CA GLN A 139 7.24 10.86 -8.13
C GLN A 139 7.81 9.62 -8.85
N GLU A 140 8.44 9.85 -10.00
CA GLU A 140 9.12 8.78 -10.75
C GLU A 140 10.20 8.08 -9.90
N GLN A 141 10.34 6.77 -10.09
CA GLN A 141 11.26 5.93 -9.32
C GLN A 141 12.72 6.38 -9.45
N THR A 142 13.43 6.37 -8.32
CA THR A 142 14.88 6.63 -8.26
C THR A 142 15.69 5.34 -8.29
N CYS A 143 15.08 4.21 -7.96
CA CYS A 143 15.71 2.90 -7.98
C CYS A 143 14.68 1.81 -8.29
N PHE A 144 15.09 0.83 -9.08
CA PHE A 144 14.35 -0.39 -9.37
C PHE A 144 15.33 -1.56 -9.44
N ILE A 145 15.05 -2.63 -8.71
CA ILE A 145 15.88 -3.83 -8.65
C ILE A 145 15.03 -5.04 -9.01
N GLN A 146 15.32 -5.64 -10.16
CA GLN A 146 14.75 -6.92 -10.56
C GLN A 146 15.60 -8.06 -10.00
N HIS A 147 15.00 -8.96 -9.24
CA HIS A 147 15.67 -10.21 -8.88
C HIS A 147 15.49 -11.25 -9.98
N THR A 148 16.43 -12.17 -10.11
CA THR A 148 16.40 -13.25 -11.09
C THR A 148 16.83 -14.56 -10.46
N GLY A 149 16.31 -15.68 -10.97
CA GLY A 149 16.67 -17.02 -10.52
C GLY A 149 15.45 -17.93 -10.44
N SER A 150 15.69 -19.20 -10.13
CA SER A 150 14.66 -20.23 -9.96
C SER A 150 15.14 -21.27 -8.95
N SER A 151 14.27 -22.21 -8.58
CA SER A 151 14.63 -23.30 -7.66
C SER A 151 13.93 -24.61 -8.03
N VAL A 152 14.05 -25.62 -7.16
CA VAL A 152 13.75 -27.03 -7.46
C VAL A 152 12.26 -27.32 -7.69
N ASN A 153 11.34 -26.48 -7.21
CA ASN A 153 9.91 -26.64 -7.43
C ASN A 153 9.46 -25.82 -8.65
N PRO A 154 9.28 -26.44 -9.84
CA PRO A 154 8.94 -25.72 -11.07
C PRO A 154 7.51 -25.16 -11.08
N GLU A 155 6.63 -25.55 -10.15
CA GLU A 155 5.27 -24.99 -10.05
C GLU A 155 5.24 -23.68 -9.24
N ARG A 156 6.18 -23.50 -8.30
CA ARG A 156 6.17 -22.37 -7.36
C ARG A 156 7.42 -21.50 -7.37
N GLN A 157 8.48 -21.94 -8.05
CA GLN A 157 9.81 -21.33 -7.96
C GLN A 157 10.41 -21.12 -9.36
N GLN A 158 9.57 -20.71 -10.32
CA GLN A 158 10.04 -20.29 -11.65
C GLN A 158 10.75 -18.93 -11.61
N GLY A 159 10.48 -18.13 -10.58
CA GLY A 159 11.07 -16.82 -10.35
C GLY A 159 11.16 -16.49 -8.85
N PRO A 160 11.84 -15.39 -8.49
CA PRO A 160 11.83 -14.86 -7.14
C PRO A 160 10.49 -14.20 -6.80
N HIS A 161 10.18 -14.13 -5.50
CA HIS A 161 9.02 -13.41 -4.97
C HIS A 161 9.47 -12.50 -3.83
N ALA A 162 9.67 -11.21 -4.11
CA ALA A 162 10.06 -10.24 -3.10
C ALA A 162 8.87 -10.01 -2.17
N HIS A 163 9.02 -10.34 -0.88
CA HIS A 163 7.89 -10.37 0.05
C HIS A 163 7.87 -9.17 1.00
N SER A 164 9.03 -8.61 1.31
CA SER A 164 9.14 -7.43 2.15
C SER A 164 10.42 -6.66 1.88
N VAL A 165 10.41 -5.41 2.32
CA VAL A 165 11.56 -4.51 2.41
C VAL A 165 11.71 -4.07 3.86
N SER A 166 12.93 -3.80 4.32
CA SER A 166 13.23 -3.35 5.68
C SER A 166 14.45 -2.42 5.67
N LEU A 167 14.56 -1.54 6.67
CA LEU A 167 15.59 -0.51 6.80
C LEU A 167 16.36 -0.63 8.12
#